data_AF-A0AAN6VLK4-F1
#
_entry.id   AF-A0AAN6VLK4-F1
#
_cell.length_a   1.000
_cell.length_b   1.000
_cell.length_c   1.000
_cell.angle_alpha   90.00
_cell.angle_beta   90.00
_cell.angle_gamma   90.00
#
_symmetry.space_group_name_H-M   'P 1'
#
loop_
_entity.id
_entity.type
_entity.pdbx_description
1 polymer ?
#
loop_
_entity_poly.entity_id
_entity_poly.type
_entity_poly.pdbx_seq_one_letter_code
_entity_poly.pdbx_strand_id
1 'polypeptide(L)'
;MVENPEQAAYIIEWATLDDLKNFQSSPACADFLRNLPEDDNPRVSIESGSALRHLTLDDASSSSPPAPSRFLTFKHATEAVTSEVEGRVTLTTFLVPRKVDDVSGMCNDNFKSVFGNFVPRGSEFITWHRDFWFKFPAVWFWVLAEDHWVEDKFGKLGQTQEDNQGRTLFCHFHLWPRRFGATPEHEEASAADPQARESWNQAIAQVMPPATAWEQERWDIRAVPRFYAPEPELDPEELEYDQEQQRLREEYLQFHGFEVGERSQ
;
A
#
# COMPACT_ATOMS: atom_id res chain seq x y z
N MET A 1 4.92 12.97 -11.55
CA MET A 1 5.75 12.09 -12.40
C MET A 1 6.56 11.17 -11.50
N VAL A 2 6.46 9.85 -11.69
CA VAL A 2 7.26 8.86 -10.92
C VAL A 2 8.74 9.05 -11.25
N GLU A 3 9.61 8.99 -10.24
CA GLU A 3 11.04 9.27 -10.39
C GLU A 3 11.76 8.21 -11.23
N ASN A 4 11.44 6.93 -10.98
CA ASN A 4 11.93 5.81 -11.77
C ASN A 4 10.76 4.96 -12.28
N PRO A 5 10.31 5.12 -13.53
CA PRO A 5 9.18 4.37 -14.07
C PRO A 5 9.48 2.87 -14.23
N GLU A 6 10.75 2.47 -14.36
CA GLU A 6 11.15 1.06 -14.49
C GLU A 6 11.04 0.28 -13.17
N GLN A 7 11.05 0.99 -12.04
CA GLN A 7 10.87 0.40 -10.70
C GLN A 7 9.47 0.70 -10.14
N ALA A 8 8.59 1.26 -10.96
CA ALA A 8 7.24 1.62 -10.53
C ALA A 8 6.33 0.40 -10.51
N ALA A 9 5.51 0.29 -9.47
CA ALA A 9 4.44 -0.69 -9.40
C ALA A 9 3.08 0.01 -9.41
N TYR A 10 2.09 -0.62 -10.03
CA TYR A 10 0.70 -0.23 -9.90
C TYR A 10 0.08 -0.91 -8.69
N ILE A 11 -0.44 -0.11 -7.75
CA ILE A 11 -1.24 -0.58 -6.63
C ILE A 11 -2.70 -0.36 -7.00
N ILE A 12 -3.47 -1.44 -7.11
CA ILE A 12 -4.89 -1.40 -7.47
C ILE A 12 -5.69 -1.94 -6.28
N GLU A 13 -6.59 -1.11 -5.76
CA GLU A 13 -7.55 -1.52 -4.74
C GLU A 13 -8.79 -2.10 -5.40
N TRP A 14 -9.18 -3.30 -4.96
CA TRP A 14 -10.37 -4.00 -5.43
C TRP A 14 -11.39 -4.06 -4.31
N ALA A 15 -12.67 -3.82 -4.62
CA ALA A 15 -13.75 -3.91 -3.64
C ALA A 15 -13.91 -5.34 -3.10
N THR A 16 -13.80 -6.34 -3.99
CA THR A 16 -13.85 -7.76 -3.63
C THR A 16 -12.79 -8.58 -4.37
N LEU A 17 -12.52 -9.79 -3.87
CA LEU A 17 -11.67 -10.75 -4.56
C LEU A 17 -12.27 -11.19 -5.91
N ASP A 18 -13.59 -11.19 -6.04
CA ASP A 18 -14.24 -11.57 -7.30
C ASP A 18 -14.09 -10.48 -8.36
N ASP A 19 -14.03 -9.20 -7.99
CA ASP A 19 -13.71 -8.11 -8.93
C ASP A 19 -12.30 -8.29 -9.52
N LEU A 20 -11.32 -8.68 -8.70
CA LEU A 20 -9.98 -9.03 -9.18
C LEU A 20 -10.04 -10.20 -10.18
N LYS A 21 -10.75 -11.29 -9.84
CA LYS A 21 -10.87 -12.45 -10.74
C LYS A 21 -11.56 -12.09 -12.05
N ASN A 22 -12.59 -11.26 -11.98
CA ASN A 22 -13.32 -10.76 -13.15
C ASN A 22 -12.40 -9.93 -14.04
N PHE A 23 -11.62 -9.02 -13.46
CA PHE A 23 -10.60 -8.28 -14.20
C PHE A 23 -9.58 -9.21 -14.85
N GLN A 24 -8.98 -10.13 -14.08
CA GLN A 24 -7.99 -11.09 -14.58
C GLN A 24 -8.51 -11.96 -15.73
N SER A 25 -9.80 -12.28 -15.72
CA SER A 25 -10.47 -13.08 -16.76
C SER A 25 -10.93 -12.24 -17.96
N SER A 26 -10.86 -10.91 -17.88
CA SER A 26 -11.34 -10.00 -18.91
C SER A 26 -10.25 -9.64 -19.94
N PRO A 27 -10.62 -9.27 -21.18
CA PRO A 27 -9.68 -8.73 -22.16
C PRO A 27 -8.92 -7.50 -21.65
N ALA A 28 -9.51 -6.70 -20.75
CA ALA A 28 -8.90 -5.52 -20.20
C ALA A 28 -7.64 -5.84 -19.38
N CYS A 29 -7.57 -6.99 -18.71
CA CYS A 29 -6.35 -7.43 -18.04
C CYS A 29 -5.23 -7.72 -19.06
N ALA A 30 -5.55 -8.40 -20.15
CA ALA A 30 -4.57 -8.69 -21.20
C ALA A 30 -4.06 -7.41 -21.87
N ASP A 31 -4.94 -6.42 -22.10
CA ASP A 31 -4.55 -5.11 -22.64
C ASP A 31 -3.74 -4.30 -21.62
N PHE A 32 -4.14 -4.31 -20.34
CA PHE A 32 -3.40 -3.66 -19.26
C PHE A 32 -1.97 -4.20 -19.16
N LEU A 33 -1.80 -5.53 -19.11
CA LEU A 33 -0.50 -6.18 -19.01
C LEU A 33 0.38 -5.95 -20.25
N ARG A 34 -0.21 -5.93 -21.46
CA ARG A 34 0.51 -5.65 -22.71
C ARG A 34 1.11 -4.24 -22.76
N ASN A 35 0.52 -3.30 -22.02
CA ASN A 35 1.01 -1.92 -21.94
C ASN A 35 2.02 -1.71 -20.80
N LEU A 36 2.32 -2.74 -20.00
CA LEU A 36 3.36 -2.68 -18.99
C LEU A 36 4.69 -3.15 -19.57
N PRO A 37 5.83 -2.51 -19.21
CA PRO A 37 7.15 -3.01 -19.58
C PRO A 37 7.29 -4.49 -19.22
N GLU A 38 7.83 -5.30 -20.14
CA GLU A 38 8.22 -6.68 -19.84
C GLU A 38 9.62 -6.66 -19.20
N ASP A 39 9.79 -7.36 -18.08
CA ASP A 39 11.09 -7.54 -17.43
C ASP A 39 11.95 -8.56 -18.21
N ASP A 40 12.30 -8.22 -19.45
CA ASP A 40 13.19 -9.02 -20.27
C ASP A 40 14.65 -8.54 -20.11
N ASN A 41 15.24 -8.95 -18.97
CA ASN A 41 16.66 -8.93 -18.57
C ASN A 41 17.15 -7.79 -17.65
N PRO A 42 17.84 -8.11 -16.53
CA PRO A 42 18.54 -7.12 -15.69
C PRO A 42 19.86 -6.58 -16.30
N ARG A 43 20.05 -6.69 -17.61
CA ARG A 43 21.29 -6.25 -18.29
C ARG A 43 21.07 -5.82 -19.75
N VAL A 44 20.32 -4.76 -19.98
CA VAL A 44 20.55 -3.90 -21.15
C VAL A 44 20.38 -2.44 -20.72
N SER A 45 21.51 -1.80 -20.39
CA SER A 45 21.62 -0.35 -20.52
C SER A 45 21.52 -0.05 -22.01
N ILE A 46 20.52 0.72 -22.47
CA ILE A 46 20.56 1.61 -23.65
C ILE A 46 19.26 2.45 -23.72
N GLU A 47 19.48 3.77 -23.78
CA GLU A 47 18.69 4.87 -24.36
C GLU A 47 17.22 5.14 -23.96
N SER A 48 17.12 6.14 -23.07
CA SER A 48 16.40 7.40 -23.33
C SER A 48 14.90 7.33 -23.64
N GLY A 49 14.09 7.50 -22.59
CA GLY A 49 13.31 8.73 -22.32
C GLY A 49 12.29 9.27 -23.36
N SER A 50 12.07 8.62 -24.50
CA SER A 50 11.24 9.16 -25.59
C SER A 50 10.10 8.24 -26.04
N ALA A 51 10.01 7.00 -25.56
CA ALA A 51 9.07 6.01 -26.09
C ALA A 51 7.62 6.14 -25.57
N LEU A 52 7.35 6.92 -24.52
CA LEU A 52 5.99 7.11 -23.99
C LEU A 52 5.10 8.07 -24.81
N ARG A 53 5.54 8.52 -26.00
CA ARG A 53 4.83 9.55 -26.78
C ARG A 53 4.18 9.10 -28.09
N HIS A 54 4.23 7.83 -28.47
CA HIS A 54 3.48 7.37 -29.65
C HIS A 54 2.63 6.14 -29.34
N LEU A 55 1.42 6.45 -28.86
CA LEU A 55 0.26 5.56 -28.89
C LEU A 55 -0.23 5.44 -30.34
N THR A 56 0.21 4.40 -31.04
CA THR A 56 -0.49 3.90 -32.23
C THR A 56 -0.89 2.46 -31.95
N LEU A 57 -2.20 2.26 -31.90
CA LEU A 57 -2.88 0.96 -31.95
C LEU A 57 -2.47 0.27 -33.25
N ASP A 58 -1.58 -0.72 -33.15
CA ASP A 58 -1.45 -1.73 -34.20
C ASP A 58 -1.66 -3.12 -33.60
N ASP A 59 -2.60 -3.80 -34.25
CA ASP A 59 -3.17 -5.10 -33.96
C ASP A 59 -2.18 -6.18 -34.41
N ALA A 60 -1.66 -6.97 -33.46
CA ALA A 60 -0.90 -8.17 -33.79
C ALA A 60 -1.06 -9.22 -32.71
N SER A 61 -1.93 -10.18 -33.00
CA SER A 61 -2.12 -11.42 -32.26
C SER A 61 -0.80 -12.17 -32.10
N SER A 62 -0.29 -12.27 -30.87
CA SER A 62 0.74 -13.23 -30.50
C SER A 62 0.21 -14.08 -29.34
N SER A 63 -0.03 -15.36 -29.63
CA SER A 63 -0.38 -16.36 -28.62
C SER A 63 0.88 -16.81 -27.88
N SER A 64 1.32 -16.02 -26.90
CA SER A 64 2.28 -16.49 -25.91
C SER A 64 1.57 -17.31 -24.82
N PRO A 65 2.25 -18.30 -24.20
CA PRO A 65 1.71 -19.02 -23.05
C PRO A 65 1.33 -18.02 -21.94
N PRO A 66 0.34 -18.34 -21.08
CA PRO A 66 -0.09 -17.40 -20.04
C PRO A 66 1.12 -17.03 -19.20
N ALA A 67 1.49 -15.74 -19.24
CA ALA A 67 2.58 -15.23 -18.45
C ALA A 67 2.33 -15.61 -16.97
N PRO A 68 3.37 -16.02 -16.22
CA PRO A 68 3.24 -16.21 -14.78
C PRO A 68 2.61 -14.95 -14.17
N SER A 69 1.67 -15.13 -13.23
CA SER A 69 0.87 -14.03 -12.68
C SER A 69 1.78 -12.88 -12.25
N ARG A 70 1.71 -11.75 -12.98
CA ARG A 70 2.39 -10.48 -12.64
C ARG A 70 1.71 -9.77 -11.47
N PHE A 71 0.72 -10.40 -10.85
CA PHE A 71 -0.06 -9.83 -9.76
C PHE A 71 0.39 -10.44 -8.43
N LEU A 72 1.09 -9.63 -7.64
CA LEU A 72 1.21 -9.84 -6.20
C LEU A 72 -0.10 -9.39 -5.53
N THR A 73 -0.86 -10.34 -4.99
CA THR A 73 -2.18 -10.05 -4.42
C THR A 73 -2.12 -10.01 -2.91
N PHE A 74 -2.62 -8.92 -2.34
CA PHE A 74 -2.68 -8.72 -0.90
C PHE A 74 -4.13 -8.72 -0.42
N LYS A 75 -4.32 -9.11 0.84
CA LYS A 75 -5.55 -8.87 1.59
C LYS A 75 -5.20 -8.17 2.88
N HIS A 76 -6.10 -7.36 3.42
CA HIS A 76 -5.93 -6.78 4.74
C HIS A 76 -5.84 -7.87 5.81
N ALA A 77 -4.83 -7.77 6.68
CA ALA A 77 -4.67 -8.64 7.85
C ALA A 77 -5.39 -8.08 9.09
N THR A 78 -5.74 -6.79 9.07
CA THR A 78 -6.44 -6.06 10.15
C THR A 78 -7.60 -5.24 9.58
N GLU A 79 -8.50 -4.72 10.42
CA GLU A 79 -9.67 -3.92 10.00
C GLU A 79 -9.33 -2.50 9.47
N ALA A 80 -8.07 -2.23 9.14
CA ALA A 80 -7.62 -0.92 8.69
C ALA A 80 -8.17 -0.56 7.30
N VAL A 81 -8.45 0.72 7.06
CA VAL A 81 -8.94 1.23 5.77
C VAL A 81 -7.74 1.64 4.90
N THR A 82 -7.69 1.18 3.64
CA THR A 82 -6.60 1.43 2.67
C THR A 82 -6.50 2.88 2.19
N SER A 83 -7.53 3.69 2.41
CA SER A 83 -7.74 5.00 1.78
C SER A 83 -6.70 6.07 2.15
N GLU A 84 -5.67 5.73 2.91
CA GLU A 84 -4.64 6.65 3.41
C GLU A 84 -3.21 6.29 2.99
N VAL A 85 -3.01 5.27 2.13
CA VAL A 85 -1.67 4.88 1.64
C VAL A 85 -1.24 5.77 0.46
N GLU A 86 -1.15 7.08 0.69
CA GLU A 86 -0.57 8.05 -0.25
C GLU A 86 0.67 8.72 0.36
N GLY A 87 1.70 8.92 -0.45
CA GLY A 87 2.97 9.52 -0.07
C GLY A 87 4.04 8.48 0.27
N ARG A 88 4.99 8.89 1.10
CA ARG A 88 6.13 8.06 1.45
C ARG A 88 5.71 6.96 2.42
N VAL A 89 6.10 5.73 2.11
CA VAL A 89 5.82 4.54 2.93
C VAL A 89 7.08 3.71 3.08
N THR A 90 7.31 3.22 4.30
CA THR A 90 8.30 2.19 4.57
C THR A 90 7.60 0.83 4.61
N LEU A 91 7.77 0.02 3.57
CA LEU A 91 7.23 -1.33 3.47
C LEU A 91 8.17 -2.30 4.18
N THR A 92 7.70 -3.02 5.19
CA THR A 92 8.43 -4.14 5.79
C THR A 92 7.66 -5.43 5.58
N THR A 93 8.25 -6.41 4.90
CA THR A 93 7.64 -7.72 4.65
C THR A 93 8.28 -8.77 5.53
N PHE A 94 7.48 -9.55 6.24
CA PHE A 94 7.90 -10.60 7.16
C PHE A 94 7.49 -11.97 6.64
N LEU A 95 8.40 -12.94 6.68
CA LEU A 95 8.16 -14.33 6.34
C LEU A 95 7.95 -15.16 7.61
N VAL A 96 6.81 -15.83 7.68
CA VAL A 96 6.51 -16.88 8.66
C VAL A 96 6.61 -18.23 7.95
N PRO A 97 7.45 -19.18 8.43
CA PRO A 97 7.78 -20.42 7.72
C PRO A 97 6.72 -21.51 7.92
N ARG A 98 5.43 -21.10 7.92
CA ARG A 98 4.27 -21.98 7.95
C ARG A 98 3.07 -21.26 7.36
N LYS A 99 2.08 -22.02 6.88
CA LYS A 99 0.73 -21.48 6.67
C LYS A 99 0.08 -21.17 8.01
N VAL A 100 -0.58 -20.03 8.07
CA VAL A 100 -1.31 -19.56 9.24
C VAL A 100 -2.80 -19.58 8.89
N ASP A 101 -3.59 -20.30 9.68
CA ASP A 101 -5.05 -20.39 9.47
C ASP A 101 -5.75 -19.11 9.98
N ASP A 102 -5.42 -18.70 11.22
CA ASP A 102 -5.90 -17.44 11.80
C ASP A 102 -4.87 -16.32 11.61
N VAL A 103 -4.89 -15.73 10.42
CA VAL A 103 -3.95 -14.67 10.04
C VAL A 103 -4.19 -13.39 10.80
N SER A 104 -5.45 -13.06 11.10
CA SER A 104 -5.75 -11.83 11.82
C SER A 104 -5.32 -11.93 13.29
N GLY A 105 -5.60 -13.04 13.96
CA GLY A 105 -5.10 -13.30 15.31
C GLY A 105 -3.57 -13.33 15.34
N MET A 106 -2.93 -14.05 14.41
CA MET A 106 -1.46 -14.08 14.30
C MET A 106 -0.86 -12.68 14.12
N CYS A 107 -1.43 -11.86 13.24
CA CYS A 107 -0.99 -10.49 12.99
C CYS A 107 -1.15 -9.62 14.24
N ASN A 108 -2.33 -9.67 14.88
CA ASN A 108 -2.61 -8.87 16.06
C ASN A 108 -1.68 -9.22 17.24
N ASP A 109 -1.53 -10.50 17.52
CA ASP A 109 -0.81 -10.98 18.70
C ASP A 109 0.71 -10.79 18.57
N ASN A 110 1.27 -11.07 17.38
CA ASN A 110 2.71 -11.17 17.20
C ASN A 110 3.35 -9.95 16.53
N PHE A 111 2.60 -9.21 15.71
CA PHE A 111 3.17 -8.11 14.91
C PHE A 111 2.60 -6.76 15.33
N LYS A 112 1.27 -6.61 15.30
CA LYS A 112 0.60 -5.35 15.61
C LYS A 112 0.84 -4.91 17.05
N SER A 113 0.95 -5.82 18.00
CA SER A 113 1.26 -5.50 19.40
C SER A 113 2.61 -4.78 19.55
N VAL A 114 3.63 -5.22 18.81
CA VAL A 114 4.98 -4.63 18.80
C VAL A 114 4.98 -3.31 18.04
N PHE A 115 4.40 -3.28 16.84
CA PHE A 115 4.44 -2.10 15.97
C PHE A 115 3.37 -1.04 16.27
N GLY A 116 2.36 -1.37 17.07
CA GLY A 116 1.22 -0.48 17.34
C GLY A 116 1.60 0.80 18.08
N ASN A 117 2.67 0.74 18.89
CA ASN A 117 3.25 1.89 19.57
C ASN A 117 4.66 2.22 19.07
N PHE A 118 5.12 1.53 18.01
CA PHE A 118 6.45 1.76 17.47
C PHE A 118 6.46 3.06 16.67
N VAL A 119 7.31 3.99 17.11
CA VAL A 119 7.56 5.24 16.42
C VAL A 119 9.05 5.26 16.12
N PRO A 120 9.46 5.06 14.86
CA PRO A 120 10.87 5.12 14.52
C PRO A 120 11.37 6.55 14.73
N ARG A 121 12.64 6.66 15.06
CA ARG A 121 13.26 7.97 15.28
C ARG A 121 13.16 8.84 14.04
N GLY A 122 12.83 10.12 14.21
CA GLY A 122 12.48 11.04 13.14
C GLY A 122 10.97 11.09 12.83
N SER A 123 10.15 10.21 13.41
CA SER A 123 8.67 10.25 13.31
C SER A 123 7.99 10.87 14.53
N GLU A 124 8.74 11.37 15.51
CA GLU A 124 8.19 11.82 16.80
C GLU A 124 7.23 12.99 16.65
N PHE A 125 7.48 13.88 15.69
CA PHE A 125 6.63 15.05 15.44
C PHE A 125 5.19 14.65 15.06
N ILE A 126 5.00 13.47 14.46
CA ILE A 126 3.69 12.95 14.08
C ILE A 126 2.86 12.67 15.35
N THR A 127 3.52 12.22 16.43
CA THR A 127 2.87 11.90 17.71
C THR A 127 2.34 13.11 18.45
N TRP A 128 2.81 14.31 18.12
CA TRP A 128 2.39 15.56 18.75
C TRP A 128 1.06 16.08 18.21
N HIS A 129 0.57 15.51 17.11
CA HIS A 129 -0.72 15.91 16.55
C HIS A 129 -1.87 15.38 17.40
N ARG A 130 -2.84 16.26 17.74
CA ARG A 130 -3.99 15.91 18.59
C ARG A 130 -4.81 14.74 18.04
N ASP A 131 -4.86 14.60 16.72
CA ASP A 131 -5.59 13.54 16.01
C ASP A 131 -4.78 12.24 15.83
N PHE A 132 -3.53 12.20 16.28
CA PHE A 132 -2.66 11.03 16.15
C PHE A 132 -3.15 9.83 16.98
N TRP A 133 -3.95 10.09 18.01
CA TRP A 133 -4.37 9.09 18.99
C TRP A 133 -5.31 8.01 18.42
N PHE A 134 -5.82 8.20 17.20
CA PHE A 134 -6.84 7.31 16.61
C PHE A 134 -6.54 6.85 15.18
N LYS A 135 -5.39 7.20 14.60
CA LYS A 135 -5.12 6.85 13.19
C LYS A 135 -3.84 6.05 13.05
N PHE A 136 -4.02 4.84 12.55
CA PHE A 136 -2.99 3.86 12.29
C PHE A 136 -1.86 4.49 11.45
N PRO A 137 -0.64 4.67 11.99
CA PRO A 137 0.50 5.04 11.17
C PRO A 137 0.97 3.84 10.34
N ALA A 138 0.21 2.74 10.32
CA ALA A 138 0.51 1.59 9.51
C ALA A 138 -0.72 0.80 9.08
N VAL A 139 -0.63 0.18 7.90
CA VAL A 139 -1.60 -0.78 7.39
C VAL A 139 -0.94 -2.15 7.28
N TRP A 140 -1.68 -3.20 7.63
CA TRP A 140 -1.19 -4.57 7.62
C TRP A 140 -1.91 -5.39 6.56
N PHE A 141 -1.12 -6.04 5.72
CA PHE A 141 -1.60 -6.97 4.71
C PHE A 141 -0.95 -8.33 4.89
N TRP A 142 -1.54 -9.33 4.24
CA TRP A 142 -0.92 -10.63 4.00
C TRP A 142 -1.03 -10.98 2.53
N VAL A 143 -0.06 -11.75 2.05
CA VAL A 143 0.02 -12.16 0.64
C VAL A 143 -0.90 -13.36 0.40
N LEU A 144 -1.81 -13.23 -0.56
CA LEU A 144 -2.70 -14.31 -1.01
C LEU A 144 -2.09 -15.13 -2.15
N ALA A 145 -1.33 -14.49 -3.03
CA ALA A 145 -0.69 -15.12 -4.17
C ALA A 145 0.72 -14.52 -4.34
N GLU A 146 1.72 -15.39 -4.30
CA GLU A 146 3.13 -15.03 -4.49
C GLU A 146 3.46 -14.88 -5.97
N ASP A 147 4.38 -13.99 -6.28
CA ASP A 147 4.96 -13.78 -7.61
C ASP A 147 6.49 -13.95 -7.58
N HIS A 148 7.15 -13.61 -8.68
CA HIS A 148 8.60 -13.68 -8.82
C HIS A 148 9.34 -12.80 -7.81
N TRP A 149 8.80 -11.64 -7.42
CA TRP A 149 9.42 -10.79 -6.41
C TRP A 149 9.55 -11.53 -5.07
N VAL A 150 8.52 -12.27 -4.67
CA VAL A 150 8.59 -13.09 -3.45
C VAL A 150 9.66 -14.18 -3.57
N GLU A 151 9.74 -14.85 -4.72
CA GLU A 151 10.76 -15.89 -4.96
C GLU A 151 12.18 -15.32 -4.91
N ASP A 152 12.40 -14.14 -5.47
CA ASP A 152 13.70 -13.48 -5.50
C ASP A 152 14.15 -13.04 -4.10
N LYS A 153 13.22 -12.50 -3.31
CA LYS A 153 13.50 -11.98 -1.96
C LYS A 153 13.61 -13.05 -0.90
N PHE A 154 12.72 -14.04 -0.95
CA PHE A 154 12.56 -15.03 0.13
C PHE A 154 12.87 -16.46 -0.32
N GLY A 155 13.34 -16.64 -1.54
CA GLY A 155 13.60 -17.95 -2.13
C GLY A 155 12.34 -18.67 -2.61
N LYS A 156 12.55 -19.75 -3.38
CA LYS A 156 11.47 -20.62 -3.84
C LYS A 156 10.91 -21.45 -2.70
N LEU A 157 9.59 -21.65 -2.70
CA LEU A 157 8.95 -22.58 -1.77
C LEU A 157 9.44 -24.01 -2.10
N GLY A 158 10.24 -24.61 -1.21
CA GLY A 158 10.82 -25.95 -1.43
C GLY A 158 9.74 -27.04 -1.46
N GLN A 159 9.87 -28.01 -2.39
CA GLN A 159 9.00 -29.19 -2.53
C GLN A 159 9.40 -30.36 -1.60
N THR A 160 9.52 -30.13 -0.29
CA THR A 160 9.96 -31.15 0.67
C THR A 160 8.79 -31.77 1.44
N GLN A 161 8.38 -32.98 1.05
CA GLN A 161 7.33 -33.82 1.69
C GLN A 161 7.29 -33.78 3.24
N GLU A 162 6.58 -32.82 3.83
CA GLU A 162 6.07 -32.89 5.21
C GLU A 162 4.96 -31.83 5.36
N ASP A 163 3.80 -32.22 5.88
CA ASP A 163 2.47 -31.60 5.72
C ASP A 163 2.26 -30.14 6.20
N ASN A 164 3.32 -29.40 6.55
CA ASN A 164 3.29 -27.96 6.94
C ASN A 164 4.05 -27.02 5.99
N GLN A 165 4.35 -27.48 4.77
CA GLN A 165 5.19 -26.88 3.73
C GLN A 165 4.89 -25.46 3.21
N GLY A 166 3.89 -24.74 3.70
CA GLY A 166 3.57 -23.41 3.19
C GLY A 166 4.29 -22.30 3.97
N ARG A 167 4.32 -21.09 3.42
CA ARG A 167 4.73 -19.88 4.15
C ARG A 167 3.60 -18.86 4.15
N THR A 168 3.64 -17.95 5.11
CA THR A 168 2.75 -16.79 5.18
C THR A 168 3.60 -15.54 5.20
N LEU A 169 3.27 -14.57 4.35
CA LEU A 169 3.94 -13.28 4.30
C LEU A 169 3.02 -12.21 4.85
N PHE A 170 3.53 -11.43 5.78
CA PHE A 170 2.86 -10.24 6.31
C PHE A 170 3.57 -8.99 5.83
N CYS A 171 2.82 -8.01 5.36
CA CYS A 171 3.35 -6.74 4.88
C CYS A 171 2.87 -5.60 5.79
N HIS A 172 3.83 -4.90 6.36
CA HIS A 172 3.65 -3.72 7.19
C HIS A 172 3.95 -2.47 6.37
N PHE A 173 2.93 -1.68 6.08
CA PHE A 173 3.07 -0.40 5.41
C PHE A 173 3.13 0.69 6.46
N HIS A 174 4.32 1.10 6.88
CA HIS A 174 4.47 2.25 7.78
C HIS A 174 4.34 3.55 7.00
N LEU A 175 3.31 4.33 7.33
CA LEU A 175 2.92 5.54 6.61
C LEU A 175 3.65 6.76 7.17
N TRP A 176 4.12 7.63 6.28
CA TRP A 176 4.58 8.98 6.61
C TRP A 176 3.48 9.99 6.22
N PRO A 177 2.46 10.19 7.09
CA PRO A 177 1.25 10.94 6.75
C PRO A 177 1.54 12.41 6.47
N ARG A 178 1.44 12.81 5.19
CA ARG A 178 1.62 14.21 4.76
C ARG A 178 0.69 15.19 5.49
N ARG A 179 -0.53 14.74 5.82
CA ARG A 179 -1.50 15.54 6.58
C ARG A 179 -1.00 15.98 7.98
N PHE A 180 -0.02 15.27 8.54
CA PHE A 180 0.58 15.60 9.83
C PHE A 180 1.96 16.26 9.67
N GLY A 181 2.25 16.80 8.47
CA GLY A 181 3.49 17.52 8.18
C GLY A 181 4.67 16.63 7.79
N ALA A 182 4.47 15.33 7.60
CA ALA A 182 5.54 14.46 7.14
C ALA A 182 5.93 14.81 5.70
N THR A 183 7.22 15.06 5.49
CA THR A 183 7.79 15.35 4.17
C THR A 183 8.79 14.26 3.78
N PRO A 184 9.11 14.12 2.48
CA PRO A 184 10.14 13.18 2.03
C PRO A 184 11.49 13.35 2.74
N GLU A 185 11.86 14.59 3.10
CA GLU A 185 13.10 14.93 3.79
C GLU A 185 13.14 14.40 5.22
N HIS A 186 11.99 14.40 5.92
CA HIS A 186 11.90 13.82 7.28
C HIS A 186 12.15 12.32 7.26
N GLU A 187 11.56 11.63 6.28
CA GLU A 187 11.75 10.19 6.11
C GLU A 187 13.17 9.87 5.65
N GLU A 188 13.76 10.65 4.74
CA GLU A 188 15.17 10.50 4.35
C GLU A 188 16.14 10.74 5.51
N ALA A 189 15.89 11.76 6.34
CA ALA A 189 16.70 12.03 7.52
C ALA A 189 16.60 10.88 8.53
N SER A 190 15.41 10.32 8.74
CA SER A 190 15.19 9.13 9.57
C SER A 190 15.94 7.92 9.00
N ALA A 191 15.80 7.64 7.71
CA ALA A 191 16.48 6.52 7.06
C ALA A 191 18.02 6.63 7.11
N ALA A 192 18.55 7.85 7.13
CA ALA A 192 19.98 8.12 7.28
C ALA A 192 20.49 8.08 8.72
N ASP A 193 19.61 8.14 9.75
CA ASP A 193 20.00 8.09 11.15
C ASP A 193 20.33 6.64 11.60
N PRO A 194 21.57 6.35 12.02
CA PRO A 194 21.93 5.03 12.54
C PRO A 194 21.08 4.59 13.73
N GLN A 195 20.62 5.52 14.56
CA GLN A 195 19.79 5.22 15.73
C GLN A 195 18.36 4.86 15.32
N ALA A 196 17.82 5.48 14.26
CA ALA A 196 16.54 5.07 13.69
C ALA A 196 16.63 3.64 13.16
N ARG A 197 17.71 3.30 12.43
CA ARG A 197 17.96 1.93 11.95
C ARG A 197 18.08 0.93 13.09
N GLU A 198 18.76 1.30 14.18
CA GLU A 198 18.84 0.47 15.38
C GLU A 198 17.46 0.24 16.02
N SER A 199 16.63 1.28 16.12
CA SER A 199 15.26 1.17 16.64
C SER A 199 14.39 0.22 15.82
N TRP A 200 14.49 0.29 14.48
CA TRP A 200 13.83 -0.66 13.58
C TRP A 200 14.30 -2.10 13.82
N ASN A 201 15.62 -2.32 13.88
CA ASN A 201 16.16 -3.66 14.14
C ASN A 201 15.70 -4.22 15.49
N GLN A 202 15.60 -3.39 16.52
CA GLN A 202 15.09 -3.80 17.84
C GLN A 202 13.60 -4.16 17.80
N ALA A 203 12.77 -3.43 17.05
CA ALA A 203 11.36 -3.77 16.86
C ALA A 203 11.19 -5.06 16.05
N ILE A 204 11.97 -5.22 14.97
CA ILE A 204 11.95 -6.42 14.13
C ILE A 204 12.40 -7.66 14.92
N ALA A 205 13.44 -7.54 15.74
CA ALA A 205 13.91 -8.65 16.57
C ALA A 205 12.84 -9.17 17.54
N GLN A 206 11.91 -8.33 17.98
CA GLN A 206 10.82 -8.73 18.88
C GLN A 206 9.75 -9.59 18.19
N VAL A 207 9.64 -9.53 16.86
CA VAL A 207 8.69 -10.34 16.08
C VAL A 207 9.36 -11.58 15.47
N MET A 208 10.61 -11.87 15.87
CA MET A 208 11.39 -13.02 15.42
C MET A 208 11.80 -13.90 16.63
N PRO A 209 11.12 -15.02 16.91
CA PRO A 209 9.95 -15.61 16.20
C PRO A 209 8.64 -14.85 16.42
N PRO A 210 7.57 -15.08 15.61
CA PRO A 210 7.38 -16.17 14.63
C PRO A 210 7.93 -15.92 13.23
N ALA A 211 8.34 -14.69 12.89
CA ALA A 211 9.00 -14.43 11.61
C ALA A 211 10.43 -15.01 11.61
N THR A 212 10.89 -15.47 10.44
CA THR A 212 12.25 -16.01 10.27
C THR A 212 13.08 -15.24 9.26
N ALA A 213 12.45 -14.42 8.43
CA ALA A 213 13.12 -13.50 7.52
C ALA A 213 12.27 -12.24 7.34
N TRP A 214 12.90 -11.16 6.92
CA TRP A 214 12.23 -9.91 6.60
C TRP A 214 12.98 -9.14 5.51
N GLU A 215 12.26 -8.31 4.78
CA GLU A 215 12.79 -7.37 3.79
C GLU A 215 12.13 -6.00 4.01
N GLN A 216 12.88 -4.93 3.76
CA GLN A 216 12.34 -3.57 3.89
C GLN A 216 12.65 -2.76 2.64
N GLU A 217 11.63 -2.03 2.19
CA GLU A 217 11.66 -1.19 1.01
C GLU A 217 11.03 0.17 1.32
N ARG A 218 11.37 1.18 0.50
CA ARG A 218 10.86 2.55 0.63
C ARG A 218 10.14 2.91 -0.65
N TRP A 219 8.88 3.29 -0.52
CA TRP A 219 7.97 3.53 -1.65
C TRP A 219 7.47 4.98 -1.57
N ASP A 220 7.34 5.64 -2.72
CA ASP A 220 6.60 6.92 -2.84
C ASP A 220 5.34 6.65 -3.65
N ILE A 221 4.23 6.44 -2.93
CA ILE A 221 2.95 6.07 -3.51
C ILE A 221 2.22 7.35 -3.91
N ARG A 222 1.74 7.38 -5.16
CA ARG A 222 1.02 8.53 -5.70
C ARG A 222 -0.29 8.06 -6.28
N ALA A 223 -1.35 8.81 -6.03
CA ALA A 223 -2.62 8.58 -6.71
C ALA A 223 -2.43 8.74 -8.23
N VAL A 224 -2.94 7.78 -9.00
CA VAL A 224 -3.09 7.96 -10.44
C VAL A 224 -4.08 9.11 -10.64
N PRO A 225 -3.75 10.16 -11.43
CA PRO A 225 -4.67 11.25 -11.69
C PRO A 225 -6.01 10.70 -12.17
N ARG A 226 -7.06 10.95 -11.39
CA ARG A 226 -8.41 10.55 -11.76
C ARG A 226 -8.84 11.45 -12.91
N PHE A 227 -9.00 10.89 -14.10
CA PHE A 227 -9.77 11.53 -15.15
C PHE A 227 -11.25 11.35 -14.78
N TYR A 228 -11.76 12.25 -13.95
CA TYR A 228 -13.17 12.29 -13.67
C TYR A 228 -13.90 12.55 -15.00
N ALA A 229 -14.83 11.66 -15.37
CA ALA A 229 -15.92 12.10 -16.23
C ALA A 229 -16.56 13.32 -15.55
N PRO A 230 -16.98 14.36 -16.29
CA PRO A 230 -17.61 15.53 -15.69
C PRO A 230 -18.67 15.07 -14.71
N GLU A 231 -18.62 15.58 -13.48
CA GLU A 231 -19.56 15.21 -12.43
C GLU A 231 -20.98 15.31 -13.00
N PRO A 232 -21.80 14.24 -12.91
CA PRO A 232 -23.20 14.38 -13.25
C PRO A 232 -23.77 15.51 -12.40
N GLU A 233 -24.53 16.42 -13.02
CA GLU A 233 -25.26 17.45 -12.28
C GLU A 233 -26.04 16.76 -11.15
N LEU A 234 -25.72 17.10 -9.90
CA LEU A 234 -26.36 16.51 -8.72
C LEU A 234 -27.88 16.64 -8.87
N ASP A 235 -28.58 15.55 -8.57
CA ASP A 235 -30.04 15.57 -8.46
C ASP A 235 -30.42 16.66 -7.43
N PRO A 236 -31.34 17.58 -7.76
CA PRO A 236 -31.84 18.57 -6.80
C PRO A 236 -32.20 18.00 -5.42
N GLU A 237 -32.67 16.75 -5.36
CA GLU A 237 -33.01 16.08 -4.10
C GLU A 237 -31.77 15.70 -3.26
N GLU A 238 -30.66 15.27 -3.88
CA GLU A 238 -29.39 15.02 -3.17
C GLU A 238 -28.77 16.33 -2.67
N LEU A 239 -28.90 17.40 -3.45
CA LEU A 239 -28.38 18.71 -3.08
C LEU A 239 -29.15 19.32 -1.90
N GLU A 240 -30.46 19.07 -1.80
CA GLU A 240 -31.29 19.45 -0.65
C GLU A 240 -30.96 18.61 0.59
N TYR A 241 -30.72 17.31 0.42
CA TYR A 241 -30.29 16.42 1.51
C TYR A 241 -28.94 16.83 2.11
N ASP A 242 -27.95 17.16 1.27
CA ASP A 242 -26.63 17.61 1.73
C ASP A 242 -26.70 18.96 2.45
N GLN A 243 -27.52 19.89 1.96
CA GLN A 243 -27.78 21.16 2.64
C GLN A 243 -28.45 20.95 4.01
N GLU A 244 -29.39 20.00 4.12
CA GLU A 244 -30.03 19.66 5.37
C GLU A 244 -29.06 18.98 6.36
N GLN A 245 -28.20 18.06 5.89
CA GLN A 245 -27.15 17.46 6.71
C GLN A 245 -26.14 18.51 7.21
N GLN A 246 -25.81 19.48 6.38
CA GLN A 246 -24.92 20.57 6.76
C GLN A 246 -25.57 21.49 7.79
N ARG A 247 -26.85 21.83 7.63
CA ARG A 247 -27.62 22.59 8.64
C ARG A 247 -27.69 21.86 9.98
N LEU A 248 -27.99 20.56 9.98
CA LEU A 248 -28.05 19.74 11.19
C LEU A 248 -26.69 19.67 11.90
N ARG A 249 -25.59 19.58 11.13
CA ARG A 249 -24.23 19.60 11.67
C ARG A 249 -23.90 20.95 12.32
N GLU A 250 -24.29 22.06 11.69
CA GLU A 250 -24.09 23.42 12.22
C GLU A 250 -24.92 23.65 13.50
N GLU A 251 -26.19 23.23 13.52
CA GLU A 251 -27.04 23.29 14.72
C GLU A 251 -26.46 22.45 15.87
N TYR A 252 -25.96 21.24 15.57
CA TYR A 252 -25.30 20.39 16.55
C TYR A 252 -24.04 21.06 17.14
N LEU A 253 -23.20 21.65 16.29
CA LEU A 253 -21.99 22.37 16.73
C LEU A 253 -22.35 23.59 17.59
N GLN A 254 -23.39 24.33 17.21
CA GLN A 254 -23.86 25.51 17.95
C GLN A 254 -24.46 25.13 19.30
N PHE A 255 -25.24 24.04 19.37
CA PHE A 255 -25.82 23.54 20.61
C PHE A 255 -24.78 23.04 21.61
N HIS A 256 -23.66 22.49 21.11
CA HIS A 256 -22.56 21.97 21.92
C HIS A 256 -21.43 22.97 22.18
N GLY A 257 -21.61 24.25 21.81
CA GLY A 257 -20.68 25.33 22.14
C GLY A 257 -19.36 25.32 21.34
N PHE A 258 -19.34 24.66 20.18
CA PHE A 258 -18.24 24.78 19.23
C PHE A 258 -18.50 25.98 18.33
N GLU A 259 -17.80 27.10 18.57
CA GLU A 259 -17.87 28.27 17.70
C GLU A 259 -17.33 27.92 16.30
N VAL A 260 -18.24 27.90 15.32
CA VAL A 260 -17.88 27.90 13.91
C VAL A 260 -17.46 29.33 13.55
N GLY A 261 -16.18 29.65 13.75
CA GLY A 261 -15.61 30.86 13.15
C GLY A 261 -14.49 31.52 13.92
N GLU A 262 -13.24 31.18 13.58
CA GLU A 262 -12.24 32.20 13.30
C GLU A 262 -11.58 31.87 11.96
N ARG A 263 -12.26 32.29 10.87
CA ARG A 263 -11.57 32.67 9.64
C ARG A 263 -11.16 34.13 9.80
N SER A 264 -9.85 34.37 9.68
CA SER A 264 -9.21 35.63 9.30
C SER A 264 -9.12 36.73 10.36
N GLN A 265 -7.94 36.87 10.96
CA GLN A 265 -6.99 37.94 10.58
C GLN A 265 -5.57 37.39 10.50
#